data_AF-A8T2D1-F1
#
_entry.id   AF-A8T2D1-F1
#
_cell.length_a   1.000
_cell.length_b   1.000
_cell.length_c   1.000
_cell.angle_alpha   90.00
_cell.angle_beta   90.00
_cell.angle_gamma   90.00
#
_symmetry.space_group_name_H-M   'P 1'
#
loop_
_entity.id
_entity.type
_entity.pdbx_description
1 polymer ?
#
loop_
_entity_poly.entity_id
_entity_poly.type
_entity_poly.pdbx_seq_one_letter_code
_entity_poly.pdbx_strand_id
1 'polypeptide(L)'
;MKRITTLLLLYPAFGVTAADSDIEVFMSAFHENPSQVMNALPQKEGDPYPAVNMEESESIKASVRDAIVMRATSGAHSMRSANLSNDNPARLVDLGYGLIRNLDELYRHIPNSKRLHVQPWSDTYWPLYSGAAAWRYGDRELRANNWKEHFNFSHIQKPVFSFQGEDREDLSPAEKYDLLVGDNQFTLSKRSWDSGKGYYESGGYVERWMGLCHGWAAAAYMLPRPTKPVTVPDANGEPLKFYPSDIKALGTLLWAEAPFETRFIGGRCNVKNPEKDENGRVIEPDCGDTNPASWHLAVLNQLGLSGRSLIMDATYDYQVWNQPILGYSLQYFNPQTYRSATNPADAIISLESYDKDRFSSYRSPLAASIVGVQMQIEYMVETYPTHRSTDMPRYDGISQVTYYYDLEVDANGQVIGGEWYQNSHPDFLWTPTPMAVAKSYYDGYGEWDMSLPIPQNWQYQAPRASRFTQPMTAVVSALFAASSGEKDEQDQWKTIKTNTENGSQCLDVEYSAEGEGSRIFGWRCNGRDNQQWKLTSAGKLVSKSNPDLCLDQRGLGITLERCNTSPTQQWRWQNGQLKNRLDNALKWNERTWLVVADVQGSEWYFD
;
A
#
# COMPACT_ATOMS: atom_id res chain seq x y z
N MET A 1 -39.18 21.87 35.09
CA MET A 1 -37.82 22.36 35.39
C MET A 1 -36.94 21.19 35.83
N LYS A 2 -36.13 20.63 34.92
CA LYS A 2 -34.95 19.83 35.26
C LYS A 2 -33.86 20.28 34.30
N ARG A 3 -32.82 20.93 34.84
CA ARG A 3 -31.66 21.41 34.09
C ARG A 3 -30.83 20.18 33.70
N ILE A 4 -30.59 20.02 32.41
CA ILE A 4 -29.62 19.06 31.87
C ILE A 4 -28.28 19.77 31.91
N THR A 5 -27.38 19.29 32.75
CA THR A 5 -25.99 19.75 32.82
C THR A 5 -25.21 18.98 31.77
N THR A 6 -24.84 19.64 30.68
CA THR A 6 -23.95 19.09 29.65
C THR A 6 -22.54 19.02 30.23
N LEU A 7 -22.03 17.81 30.45
CA LEU A 7 -20.63 17.55 30.83
C LEU A 7 -19.78 17.67 29.55
N LEU A 8 -19.04 18.76 29.39
CA LEU A 8 -17.96 18.83 28.40
C LEU A 8 -16.84 17.88 28.86
N LEU A 9 -16.63 16.80 28.11
CA LEU A 9 -15.41 16.00 28.19
C LEU A 9 -14.28 16.78 27.50
N LEU A 10 -13.53 17.52 28.29
CA LEU A 10 -12.20 18.02 27.92
C LEU A 10 -11.24 16.83 27.92
N TYR A 11 -10.80 16.38 26.75
CA TYR A 11 -9.65 15.49 26.62
C TYR A 11 -8.38 16.25 27.06
N PRO A 12 -7.60 15.76 28.03
CA PRO A 12 -6.33 16.38 28.37
C PRO A 12 -5.30 16.04 27.28
N ALA A 13 -4.46 17.01 26.94
CA ALA A 13 -3.30 16.82 26.09
C ALA A 13 -2.27 15.91 26.81
N PHE A 14 -2.32 14.60 26.56
CA PHE A 14 -1.39 13.59 27.06
C PHE A 14 -0.28 13.22 26.04
N GLY A 15 0.10 14.14 25.15
CA GLY A 15 0.92 13.81 23.98
C GLY A 15 2.44 14.02 24.07
N VAL A 16 2.95 14.77 25.06
CA VAL A 16 4.37 15.17 25.10
C VAL A 16 5.12 14.57 26.29
N THR A 17 4.52 14.57 27.49
CA THR A 17 5.20 14.13 28.71
C THR A 17 5.45 12.62 28.78
N ALA A 18 4.60 11.81 28.13
CA ALA A 18 4.78 10.35 28.08
C ALA A 18 5.86 9.94 27.07
N ALA A 19 5.96 10.65 25.94
CA ALA A 19 6.98 10.39 24.93
C ALA A 19 8.39 10.81 25.41
N ASP A 20 8.50 11.93 26.13
CA ASP A 20 9.74 12.34 26.80
C ASP A 20 10.26 11.26 27.76
N SER A 21 9.36 10.65 28.56
CA SER A 21 9.76 9.57 29.48
C SER A 21 10.20 8.30 28.76
N ASP A 22 9.58 7.95 27.63
CA ASP A 22 9.91 6.73 26.88
C ASP A 22 11.28 6.86 26.20
N ILE A 23 11.58 8.02 25.60
CA ILE A 23 12.88 8.29 24.97
C ILE A 23 14.01 8.30 26.01
N GLU A 24 13.81 8.96 27.15
CA GLU A 24 14.81 9.00 28.23
C GLU A 24 15.12 7.59 28.75
N VAL A 25 14.10 6.76 28.97
CA VAL A 25 14.25 5.37 29.42
C VAL A 25 14.99 4.55 28.36
N PHE A 26 14.56 4.62 27.09
CA PHE A 26 15.17 3.86 25.99
C PHE A 26 16.64 4.24 25.78
N MET A 27 16.95 5.53 25.69
CA MET A 27 18.32 6.02 25.43
C MET A 27 19.25 5.83 26.62
N SER A 28 18.72 5.85 27.86
CA SER A 28 19.50 5.48 29.04
C SER A 28 19.90 4.01 29.00
N ALA A 29 18.96 3.11 28.67
CA ALA A 29 19.26 1.70 28.51
C ALA A 29 20.24 1.43 27.36
N PHE A 30 20.09 2.12 26.23
CA PHE A 30 20.99 1.98 25.08
C PHE A 30 22.42 2.40 25.42
N HIS A 31 22.62 3.52 26.12
CA HIS A 31 23.96 3.93 26.51
C HIS A 31 24.55 3.10 27.66
N GLU A 32 23.74 2.48 28.52
CA GLU A 32 24.22 1.57 29.57
C GLU A 32 24.63 0.21 29.02
N ASN A 33 23.81 -0.39 28.15
CA ASN A 33 24.05 -1.69 27.54
C ASN A 33 23.53 -1.74 26.09
N PRO A 34 24.30 -1.18 25.13
CA PRO A 34 23.84 -1.06 23.75
C PRO A 34 23.54 -2.41 23.12
N SER A 35 24.35 -3.44 23.41
CA SER A 35 24.15 -4.78 22.85
C SER A 35 22.82 -5.40 23.27
N GLN A 36 22.38 -5.18 24.51
CA GLN A 36 21.08 -5.65 24.96
C GLN A 36 19.93 -4.95 24.23
N VAL A 37 19.99 -3.63 24.07
CA VAL A 37 18.95 -2.85 23.39
C VAL A 37 18.91 -3.16 21.90
N MET A 38 20.08 -3.26 21.25
CA MET A 38 20.21 -3.63 19.84
C MET A 38 19.59 -5.00 19.53
N ASN A 39 19.62 -5.93 20.49
CA ASN A 39 19.02 -7.27 20.35
C ASN A 39 17.54 -7.35 20.77
N ALA A 40 16.98 -6.28 21.34
CA ALA A 40 15.58 -6.26 21.74
C ALA A 40 14.66 -6.04 20.55
N LEU A 41 13.47 -6.66 20.57
CA LEU A 41 12.43 -6.43 19.58
C LEU A 41 11.79 -5.03 19.78
N PRO A 42 11.41 -4.33 18.69
CA PRO A 42 10.61 -3.12 18.76
C PRO A 42 9.31 -3.34 19.52
N GLN A 43 8.87 -2.31 20.26
CA GLN A 43 7.59 -2.33 20.97
C GLN A 43 6.45 -2.42 19.95
N LYS A 44 5.56 -3.42 20.13
CA LYS A 44 4.37 -3.63 19.31
C LYS A 44 3.12 -3.57 20.17
N GLU A 45 2.10 -2.86 19.67
CA GLU A 45 0.80 -2.69 20.30
C GLU A 45 -0.33 -2.85 19.28
N GLY A 46 -1.57 -2.97 19.74
CA GLY A 46 -2.75 -3.13 18.89
C GLY A 46 -3.15 -4.60 18.68
N ASP A 47 -3.78 -4.87 17.54
CA ASP A 47 -4.36 -6.19 17.29
C ASP A 47 -3.26 -7.26 17.11
N PRO A 48 -3.45 -8.47 17.67
CA PRO A 48 -2.49 -9.54 17.51
C PRO A 48 -2.53 -10.08 16.09
N TYR A 49 -1.35 -10.33 15.53
CA TYR A 49 -1.19 -11.05 14.27
C TYR A 49 -0.58 -12.45 14.52
N PRO A 50 -0.93 -13.53 13.79
CA PRO A 50 -0.41 -14.88 13.98
C PRO A 50 1.08 -14.98 13.60
N ALA A 51 1.96 -14.44 14.44
CA ALA A 51 3.37 -14.79 14.42
C ALA A 51 3.51 -16.17 15.08
N VAL A 52 3.75 -17.22 14.28
CA VAL A 52 3.94 -18.58 14.79
C VAL A 52 5.44 -18.82 14.95
N ASN A 53 5.90 -19.15 16.16
CA ASN A 53 7.26 -19.63 16.39
C ASN A 53 7.39 -21.10 15.94
N MET A 54 8.22 -21.39 14.93
CA MET A 54 8.50 -22.78 14.52
C MET A 54 9.95 -23.01 14.08
N GLU A 55 10.62 -23.93 14.78
CA GLU A 55 11.88 -24.59 14.38
C GLU A 55 11.60 -25.67 13.31
N GLU A 56 12.45 -25.71 12.28
CA GLU A 56 12.79 -26.82 11.34
C GLU A 56 13.07 -26.38 9.88
N SER A 57 13.97 -27.13 9.21
CA SER A 57 14.53 -27.09 7.83
C SER A 57 14.81 -25.73 7.15
N GLU A 58 16.07 -25.30 7.17
CA GLU A 58 16.54 -23.96 6.71
C GLU A 58 16.58 -23.77 5.18
N SER A 59 16.78 -24.83 4.38
CA SER A 59 16.95 -24.70 2.93
C SER A 59 15.64 -24.49 2.17
N ILE A 60 14.59 -25.22 2.55
CA ILE A 60 13.22 -25.03 2.04
C ILE A 60 12.77 -23.61 2.40
N LYS A 61 13.11 -23.20 3.62
CA LYS A 61 12.79 -21.90 4.17
C LYS A 61 13.31 -20.75 3.27
N ALA A 62 14.61 -20.65 3.04
CA ALA A 62 15.18 -19.57 2.21
C ALA A 62 14.55 -19.50 0.80
N SER A 63 14.37 -20.65 0.13
CA SER A 63 13.80 -20.68 -1.22
C SER A 63 12.35 -20.18 -1.33
N VAL A 64 11.54 -20.42 -0.30
CA VAL A 64 10.14 -19.96 -0.26
C VAL A 64 10.09 -18.46 -0.02
N ARG A 65 10.92 -17.98 0.91
CA ARG A 65 11.08 -16.55 1.23
C ARG A 65 11.46 -15.76 -0.01
N ASP A 66 12.46 -16.24 -0.75
CA ASP A 66 12.92 -15.64 -2.01
C ASP A 66 11.82 -15.63 -3.07
N ALA A 67 11.04 -16.71 -3.18
CA ALA A 67 9.94 -16.78 -4.15
C ALA A 67 8.83 -15.76 -3.84
N ILE A 68 8.47 -15.57 -2.57
CA ILE A 68 7.47 -14.56 -2.15
C ILE A 68 7.97 -13.14 -2.45
N VAL A 69 9.25 -12.87 -2.18
CA VAL A 69 9.88 -11.58 -2.45
C VAL A 69 9.97 -11.32 -3.95
N MET A 70 10.35 -12.32 -4.75
CA MET A 70 10.35 -12.22 -6.22
C MET A 70 8.95 -11.97 -6.78
N ARG A 71 7.90 -12.57 -6.20
CA ARG A 71 6.52 -12.33 -6.61
C ARG A 71 6.07 -10.92 -6.27
N ALA A 72 6.37 -10.43 -5.06
CA ALA A 72 6.12 -9.05 -4.64
C ALA A 72 6.84 -7.99 -5.50
N THR A 73 7.89 -8.40 -6.23
CA THR A 73 8.77 -7.51 -7.02
C THR A 73 8.73 -7.77 -8.52
N SER A 74 7.86 -8.66 -8.99
CA SER A 74 7.88 -9.15 -10.38
C SER A 74 7.64 -8.02 -11.39
N GLY A 75 8.74 -7.54 -11.99
CA GLY A 75 8.85 -6.32 -12.80
C GLY A 75 10.22 -5.64 -12.65
N ALA A 76 10.90 -5.84 -11.52
CA ALA A 76 12.27 -5.39 -11.27
C ALA A 76 13.30 -6.46 -11.71
N HIS A 77 14.30 -6.07 -12.50
CA HIS A 77 15.40 -6.93 -12.89
C HIS A 77 16.21 -7.40 -11.66
N SER A 78 16.50 -8.71 -11.60
CA SER A 78 17.62 -9.35 -10.86
C SER A 78 17.99 -8.70 -9.51
N MET A 79 17.38 -9.18 -8.42
CA MET A 79 17.89 -8.91 -7.07
C MET A 79 19.20 -9.67 -6.86
N ARG A 80 20.32 -8.94 -6.95
CA ARG A 80 21.61 -9.33 -6.36
C ARG A 80 21.84 -8.47 -5.11
N SER A 81 22.59 -9.02 -4.16
CA SER A 81 22.79 -8.53 -2.80
C SER A 81 23.17 -7.04 -2.69
N ALA A 82 23.01 -6.53 -1.46
CA ALA A 82 23.22 -5.16 -1.05
C ALA A 82 24.52 -4.56 -1.63
N ASN A 83 24.33 -3.68 -2.59
CA ASN A 83 25.24 -2.58 -2.87
C ASN A 83 24.39 -1.33 -2.67
N LEU A 84 24.97 -0.25 -2.13
CA LEU A 84 24.36 1.08 -1.86
C LEU A 84 23.43 1.66 -2.96
N SER A 85 23.35 1.05 -4.14
CA SER A 85 22.40 1.33 -5.22
C SER A 85 20.98 0.79 -5.00
N ASN A 86 20.75 -0.22 -4.13
CA ASN A 86 19.42 -0.83 -3.91
C ASN A 86 18.58 -0.13 -2.82
N ASP A 87 19.20 0.65 -1.93
CA ASP A 87 18.53 1.35 -0.83
C ASP A 87 18.47 2.86 -1.08
N ASN A 88 17.85 3.27 -2.20
CA ASN A 88 17.65 4.69 -2.51
C ASN A 88 16.16 5.04 -2.48
N PRO A 89 15.68 5.87 -1.53
CA PRO A 89 14.26 6.19 -1.40
C PRO A 89 13.65 6.82 -2.66
N ALA A 90 14.45 7.46 -3.51
CA ALA A 90 14.01 7.99 -4.81
C ALA A 90 13.51 6.91 -5.78
N ARG A 91 13.88 5.65 -5.57
CA ARG A 91 13.39 4.52 -6.38
C ARG A 91 12.07 3.96 -5.88
N LEU A 92 11.66 4.31 -4.65
CA LEU A 92 10.43 3.85 -4.02
C LEU A 92 9.31 4.89 -4.16
N VAL A 93 9.58 6.11 -3.71
CA VAL A 93 8.53 7.12 -3.48
C VAL A 93 8.01 7.73 -4.77
N ASP A 94 6.78 8.24 -4.74
CA ASP A 94 6.09 8.78 -5.91
C ASP A 94 6.74 10.00 -6.55
N LEU A 95 7.46 10.79 -5.76
CA LEU A 95 8.22 11.94 -6.25
C LEU A 95 9.50 11.56 -6.98
N GLY A 96 9.93 10.30 -6.92
CA GLY A 96 11.18 9.87 -7.50
C GLY A 96 12.36 10.66 -6.94
N TYR A 97 13.23 11.16 -7.81
CA TYR A 97 14.36 12.03 -7.44
C TYR A 97 13.95 13.43 -6.94
N GLY A 98 12.68 13.79 -7.06
CA GLY A 98 12.13 15.03 -6.49
C GLY A 98 11.75 14.93 -5.02
N LEU A 99 12.08 13.83 -4.33
CA LEU A 99 11.79 13.68 -2.91
C LEU A 99 12.51 14.74 -2.06
N ILE A 100 11.85 15.18 -0.99
CA ILE A 100 12.43 16.12 -0.03
C ILE A 100 13.42 15.36 0.85
N ARG A 101 14.66 15.83 0.90
CA ARG A 101 15.77 15.25 1.68
C ARG A 101 16.26 16.16 2.79
N ASN A 102 16.06 17.47 2.66
CA ASN A 102 16.46 18.44 3.66
C ASN A 102 15.52 18.32 4.88
N LEU A 103 16.10 18.20 6.06
CA LEU A 103 15.37 17.94 7.30
C LEU A 103 14.41 19.08 7.69
N ASP A 104 14.82 20.33 7.48
CA ASP A 104 13.99 21.51 7.76
C ASP A 104 12.87 21.66 6.73
N GLU A 105 13.11 21.29 5.47
CA GLU A 105 12.07 21.22 4.44
C GLU A 105 11.05 20.12 4.74
N LEU A 106 11.50 18.94 5.16
CA LEU A 106 10.60 17.85 5.59
C LEU A 106 9.68 18.35 6.69
N TYR A 107 10.22 18.95 7.75
CA TYR A 107 9.44 19.49 8.87
C TYR A 107 8.43 20.56 8.44
N ARG A 108 8.82 21.47 7.52
CA ARG A 108 7.94 22.55 7.05
C ARG A 108 6.80 22.07 6.15
N HIS A 109 7.02 21.01 5.37
CA HIS A 109 6.07 20.55 4.36
C HIS A 109 5.27 19.32 4.77
N ILE A 110 5.74 18.55 5.76
CA ILE A 110 5.18 17.26 6.12
C ILE A 110 4.89 17.24 7.62
N PRO A 111 3.65 16.93 8.05
CA PRO A 111 3.33 16.87 9.46
C PRO A 111 4.05 15.72 10.16
N ASN A 112 4.41 15.91 11.43
CA ASN A 112 5.02 14.85 12.26
C ASN A 112 4.08 13.67 12.54
N SER A 113 2.80 13.79 12.22
CA SER A 113 1.89 12.65 12.21
C SER A 113 0.93 12.74 11.03
N LYS A 114 0.72 11.61 10.37
CA LYS A 114 -0.29 11.47 9.33
C LYS A 114 -0.87 10.07 9.34
N ARG A 115 -2.19 10.00 9.29
CA ARG A 115 -2.95 8.79 8.99
C ARG A 115 -3.60 8.95 7.61
N LEU A 116 -3.54 7.93 6.78
CA LEU A 116 -4.10 7.99 5.43
C LEU A 116 -5.62 8.22 5.49
N HIS A 117 -6.13 9.00 4.54
CA HIS A 117 -7.57 9.28 4.45
C HIS A 117 -8.37 8.03 4.11
N VAL A 118 -7.89 7.28 3.10
CA VAL A 118 -8.43 5.97 2.73
C VAL A 118 -7.65 4.91 3.50
N GLN A 119 -8.35 4.18 4.38
CA GLN A 119 -7.77 3.10 5.16
C GLN A 119 -7.67 1.84 4.27
N PRO A 120 -6.45 1.29 4.06
CA PRO A 120 -6.30 0.01 3.40
C PRO A 120 -7.12 -1.06 4.14
N TRP A 121 -7.78 -1.95 3.43
CA TRP A 121 -8.63 -2.95 4.08
C TRP A 121 -7.82 -4.14 4.60
N SER A 122 -8.21 -4.67 5.77
CA SER A 122 -7.69 -5.95 6.25
C SER A 122 -8.36 -7.10 5.51
N ASP A 123 -7.61 -8.19 5.40
CA ASP A 123 -8.05 -9.49 4.91
C ASP A 123 -7.21 -10.57 5.58
N THR A 124 -7.47 -11.84 5.31
CA THR A 124 -6.53 -12.90 5.65
C THR A 124 -5.42 -12.96 4.59
N TYR A 125 -4.27 -13.52 4.97
CA TYR A 125 -3.19 -13.83 4.05
C TYR A 125 -3.47 -15.06 3.17
N TRP A 126 -4.70 -15.60 3.16
CA TRP A 126 -5.12 -16.77 2.38
C TRP A 126 -4.11 -17.93 2.44
N PRO A 127 -4.02 -18.63 3.58
CA PRO A 127 -2.94 -19.55 3.86
C PRO A 127 -2.87 -20.69 2.84
N LEU A 128 -1.66 -21.02 2.38
CA LEU A 128 -1.47 -22.10 1.42
C LEU A 128 -1.87 -23.45 2.02
N TYR A 129 -1.67 -23.65 3.32
CA TYR A 129 -2.07 -24.86 4.03
C TYR A 129 -3.61 -25.05 4.08
N SER A 130 -4.40 -24.01 3.80
CA SER A 130 -5.86 -24.11 3.73
C SER A 130 -6.40 -24.16 2.29
N GLY A 131 -5.51 -24.13 1.29
CA GLY A 131 -5.86 -24.13 -0.13
C GLY A 131 -5.88 -22.75 -0.79
N ALA A 132 -5.30 -21.73 -0.16
CA ALA A 132 -5.31 -20.35 -0.64
C ALA A 132 -6.75 -19.88 -0.94
N ALA A 133 -7.03 -19.38 -2.15
CA ALA A 133 -8.38 -18.98 -2.56
C ALA A 133 -9.39 -20.13 -2.70
N ALA A 134 -8.95 -21.39 -2.65
CA ALA A 134 -9.83 -22.56 -2.58
C ALA A 134 -10.22 -22.95 -1.13
N TRP A 135 -9.87 -22.12 -0.14
CA TRP A 135 -10.28 -22.32 1.24
C TRP A 135 -11.78 -22.02 1.42
N ARG A 136 -12.55 -23.03 1.86
CA ARG A 136 -13.96 -22.89 2.26
C ARG A 136 -14.11 -22.34 3.67
N TYR A 137 -13.67 -21.10 3.85
CA TYR A 137 -13.64 -20.44 5.17
C TYR A 137 -15.02 -20.29 5.83
N GLY A 138 -16.09 -20.24 5.03
CA GLY A 138 -17.47 -20.09 5.51
C GLY A 138 -18.14 -21.38 5.96
N ASP A 139 -17.63 -22.54 5.52
CA ASP A 139 -18.25 -23.84 5.79
C ASP A 139 -18.08 -24.23 7.26
N ARG A 140 -19.19 -24.26 7.99
CA ARG A 140 -19.21 -24.50 9.45
C ARG A 140 -18.84 -25.92 9.83
N GLU A 141 -18.85 -26.87 8.89
CA GLU A 141 -18.47 -28.26 9.11
C GLU A 141 -16.96 -28.49 8.94
N LEU A 142 -16.24 -27.52 8.36
CA LEU A 142 -14.80 -27.64 8.15
C LEU A 142 -14.06 -27.72 9.49
N ARG A 143 -13.39 -28.86 9.72
CA ARG A 143 -12.47 -29.10 10.84
C ARG A 143 -11.16 -29.63 10.26
N ALA A 144 -10.21 -28.74 10.03
CA ALA A 144 -8.92 -29.07 9.42
C ALA A 144 -7.81 -28.17 9.98
N ASN A 145 -6.61 -28.73 10.09
CA ASN A 145 -5.42 -28.07 10.65
C ASN A 145 -4.20 -28.09 9.73
N ASN A 146 -4.28 -28.82 8.60
CA ASN A 146 -3.21 -28.97 7.63
C ASN A 146 -3.78 -29.08 6.20
N TRP A 147 -2.88 -28.96 5.22
CA TRP A 147 -3.22 -29.01 3.80
C TRP A 147 -4.03 -30.23 3.40
N LYS A 148 -3.66 -31.43 3.88
CA LYS A 148 -4.32 -32.67 3.48
C LYS A 148 -5.74 -32.77 4.00
N GLU A 149 -5.99 -32.35 5.25
CA GLU A 149 -7.32 -32.31 5.84
C GLU A 149 -8.24 -31.33 5.10
N HIS A 150 -7.75 -30.12 4.84
CA HIS A 150 -8.48 -29.10 4.07
C HIS A 150 -8.79 -29.59 2.64
N PHE A 151 -7.80 -30.21 1.98
CA PHE A 151 -7.97 -30.78 0.64
C PHE A 151 -8.99 -31.91 0.63
N ASN A 152 -8.88 -32.86 1.57
CA ASN A 152 -9.79 -34.01 1.67
C ASN A 152 -11.22 -33.57 1.99
N PHE A 153 -11.41 -32.56 2.84
CA PHE A 153 -12.74 -31.98 3.09
C PHE A 153 -13.38 -31.50 1.78
N SER A 154 -12.64 -30.72 1.00
CA SER A 154 -13.16 -30.10 -0.22
C SER A 154 -13.35 -31.07 -1.40
N HIS A 155 -12.55 -32.14 -1.48
CA HIS A 155 -12.57 -33.08 -2.61
C HIS A 155 -13.28 -34.40 -2.34
N ILE A 156 -13.27 -34.87 -1.08
CA ILE A 156 -13.75 -36.21 -0.72
C ILE A 156 -15.03 -36.11 0.10
N GLN A 157 -15.04 -35.27 1.14
CA GLN A 157 -16.18 -35.20 2.07
C GLN A 157 -17.33 -34.39 1.48
N LYS A 158 -17.03 -33.21 0.93
CA LYS A 158 -18.02 -32.30 0.33
C LYS A 158 -17.52 -31.84 -1.05
N PRO A 159 -17.54 -32.68 -2.08
CA PRO A 159 -17.13 -32.25 -3.42
C PRO A 159 -18.03 -31.12 -3.94
N VAL A 160 -17.54 -30.24 -4.82
CA VAL A 160 -18.29 -29.03 -5.26
C VAL A 160 -19.72 -29.32 -5.73
N PHE A 161 -19.94 -30.43 -6.44
CA PHE A 161 -21.26 -30.82 -6.94
C PHE A 161 -22.27 -31.19 -5.84
N SER A 162 -21.85 -31.33 -4.58
CA SER A 162 -22.76 -31.54 -3.44
C SER A 162 -23.45 -30.25 -2.99
N PHE A 163 -22.99 -29.07 -3.44
CA PHE A 163 -23.55 -27.78 -3.06
C PHE A 163 -24.61 -27.34 -4.08
N GLN A 164 -25.83 -27.06 -3.61
CA GLN A 164 -26.94 -26.59 -4.44
C GLN A 164 -27.69 -25.48 -3.71
N GLY A 165 -28.37 -24.60 -4.47
CA GLY A 165 -29.16 -23.51 -3.88
C GLY A 165 -28.31 -22.63 -2.96
N GLU A 166 -28.81 -22.39 -1.74
CA GLU A 166 -28.15 -21.54 -0.74
C GLU A 166 -26.84 -22.14 -0.19
N ASP A 167 -26.67 -23.48 -0.23
CA ASP A 167 -25.43 -24.11 0.24
C ASP A 167 -24.22 -23.65 -0.59
N ARG A 168 -24.44 -23.21 -1.83
CA ARG A 168 -23.39 -22.65 -2.71
C ARG A 168 -22.68 -21.43 -2.11
N GLU A 169 -23.26 -20.78 -1.10
CA GLU A 169 -22.60 -19.71 -0.34
C GLU A 169 -21.35 -20.20 0.42
N ASP A 170 -21.28 -21.48 0.80
CA ASP A 170 -20.15 -22.09 1.53
C ASP A 170 -19.00 -22.55 0.61
N LEU A 171 -19.17 -22.43 -0.72
CA LEU A 171 -18.09 -22.65 -1.67
C LEU A 171 -16.97 -21.62 -1.46
N SER A 172 -15.74 -22.05 -1.74
CA SER A 172 -14.57 -21.18 -1.67
C SER A 172 -14.61 -20.08 -2.74
N PRO A 173 -13.87 -18.97 -2.55
CA PRO A 173 -13.78 -17.92 -3.56
C PRO A 173 -13.37 -18.42 -4.96
N ALA A 174 -12.42 -19.35 -5.04
CA ALA A 174 -11.98 -19.93 -6.30
C ALA A 174 -13.04 -20.83 -6.95
N GLU A 175 -13.77 -21.63 -6.17
CA GLU A 175 -14.86 -22.48 -6.69
C GLU A 175 -16.02 -21.61 -7.19
N LYS A 176 -16.36 -20.55 -6.47
CA LYS A 176 -17.34 -19.56 -6.92
C LYS A 176 -16.88 -18.90 -8.22
N TYR A 177 -15.62 -18.51 -8.34
CA TYR A 177 -15.07 -17.97 -9.59
C TYR A 177 -15.19 -18.97 -10.75
N ASP A 178 -14.80 -20.23 -10.55
CA ASP A 178 -14.85 -21.25 -11.60
C ASP A 178 -16.30 -21.48 -12.10
N LEU A 179 -17.28 -21.49 -11.19
CA LEU A 179 -18.70 -21.56 -11.55
C LEU A 179 -19.16 -20.30 -12.30
N LEU A 180 -18.79 -19.11 -11.82
CA LEU A 180 -19.12 -17.83 -12.45
C LEU A 180 -18.68 -17.80 -13.92
N VAL A 181 -17.46 -18.28 -14.20
CA VAL A 181 -16.86 -18.26 -15.54
C VAL A 181 -17.17 -19.50 -16.38
N GLY A 182 -17.93 -20.45 -15.85
CA GLY A 182 -18.31 -21.69 -16.55
C GLY A 182 -17.14 -22.65 -16.76
N ASP A 183 -16.09 -22.57 -15.94
CA ASP A 183 -14.97 -23.49 -15.98
C ASP A 183 -15.30 -24.81 -15.27
N ASN A 184 -15.89 -25.74 -16.02
CA ASN A 184 -16.23 -27.07 -15.53
C ASN A 184 -15.02 -27.93 -15.12
N GLN A 185 -13.78 -27.49 -15.38
CA GLN A 185 -12.57 -28.17 -14.90
C GLN A 185 -12.07 -27.60 -13.57
N PHE A 186 -12.72 -26.57 -13.03
CA PHE A 186 -12.34 -25.92 -11.78
C PHE A 186 -10.86 -25.54 -11.76
N THR A 187 -10.38 -24.93 -12.86
CA THR A 187 -8.95 -24.71 -13.06
C THR A 187 -8.40 -23.79 -11.99
N LEU A 188 -9.10 -22.72 -11.59
CA LEU A 188 -8.57 -21.80 -10.58
C LEU A 188 -8.52 -22.46 -9.20
N SER A 189 -9.56 -23.23 -8.85
CA SER A 189 -9.62 -23.99 -7.60
C SER A 189 -8.48 -24.99 -7.52
N LYS A 190 -8.26 -25.76 -8.60
CA LYS A 190 -7.16 -26.73 -8.67
C LYS A 190 -5.79 -26.06 -8.53
N ARG A 191 -5.59 -24.93 -9.20
CA ARG A 191 -4.34 -24.17 -9.15
C ARG A 191 -4.09 -23.54 -7.78
N SER A 192 -5.17 -23.13 -7.09
CA SER A 192 -5.11 -22.69 -5.69
C SER A 192 -4.67 -23.82 -4.76
N TRP A 193 -5.18 -25.05 -4.91
CA TRP A 193 -4.68 -26.21 -4.16
C TRP A 193 -3.23 -26.57 -4.50
N ASP A 194 -2.85 -26.49 -5.80
CA ASP A 194 -1.50 -26.80 -6.26
C ASP A 194 -0.44 -25.89 -5.60
N SER A 195 -0.79 -24.67 -5.17
CA SER A 195 0.11 -23.74 -4.48
C SER A 195 0.72 -24.31 -3.19
N GLY A 196 -0.07 -25.04 -2.40
CA GLY A 196 0.39 -25.73 -1.19
C GLY A 196 0.83 -27.17 -1.44
N LYS A 197 0.36 -27.79 -2.54
CA LYS A 197 0.57 -29.20 -2.84
C LYS A 197 2.05 -29.58 -2.94
N GLY A 198 2.84 -28.79 -3.66
CA GLY A 198 4.27 -29.08 -3.85
C GLY A 198 5.03 -29.18 -2.53
N TYR A 199 4.77 -28.25 -1.61
CA TYR A 199 5.37 -28.26 -0.26
C TYR A 199 4.95 -29.49 0.54
N TYR A 200 3.66 -29.81 0.53
CA TYR A 200 3.14 -31.00 1.20
C TYR A 200 3.71 -32.31 0.63
N GLU A 201 3.81 -32.44 -0.70
CA GLU A 201 4.35 -33.63 -1.35
C GLU A 201 5.85 -33.79 -1.11
N SER A 202 6.61 -32.68 -1.05
CA SER A 202 8.05 -32.73 -0.80
C SER A 202 8.42 -32.88 0.69
N GLY A 203 7.66 -32.25 1.58
CA GLY A 203 8.03 -32.07 2.99
C GLY A 203 7.04 -32.66 4.00
N GLY A 204 5.88 -33.14 3.56
CA GLY A 204 4.82 -33.67 4.42
C GLY A 204 3.96 -32.61 5.12
N TYR A 205 4.29 -31.33 4.99
CA TYR A 205 3.53 -30.21 5.55
C TYR A 205 3.62 -28.97 4.66
N VAL A 206 2.73 -28.01 4.92
CA VAL A 206 2.79 -26.65 4.38
C VAL A 206 2.94 -25.73 5.57
N GLU A 207 3.94 -24.84 5.54
CA GLU A 207 4.20 -23.92 6.63
C GLU A 207 3.01 -22.99 6.88
N ARG A 208 2.74 -22.70 8.15
CA ARG A 208 1.53 -21.94 8.52
C ARG A 208 1.56 -20.49 8.08
N TRP A 209 2.73 -19.87 8.02
CA TRP A 209 2.89 -18.47 7.60
C TRP A 209 2.86 -18.30 6.08
N MET A 210 2.97 -19.39 5.30
CA MET A 210 2.91 -19.30 3.83
C MET A 210 1.51 -18.93 3.37
N GLY A 211 1.43 -17.87 2.55
CA GLY A 211 0.21 -17.45 1.89
C GLY A 211 0.43 -16.31 0.91
N LEU A 212 -0.64 -15.57 0.66
CA LEU A 212 -0.76 -14.48 -0.30
C LEU A 212 -0.69 -13.09 0.38
N CYS A 213 0.03 -12.94 1.50
CA CYS A 213 0.17 -11.66 2.20
C CYS A 213 0.68 -10.53 1.29
N HIS A 214 1.60 -10.84 0.36
CA HIS A 214 2.10 -9.89 -0.64
C HIS A 214 1.01 -9.39 -1.58
N GLY A 215 0.10 -10.27 -2.03
CA GLY A 215 -1.04 -9.90 -2.87
C GLY A 215 -2.06 -9.08 -2.10
N TRP A 216 -2.37 -9.47 -0.85
CA TRP A 216 -3.27 -8.71 0.02
C TRP A 216 -2.72 -7.31 0.29
N ALA A 217 -1.44 -7.19 0.67
CA ALA A 217 -0.84 -5.91 1.02
C ALA A 217 -0.95 -4.88 -0.12
N ALA A 218 -0.77 -5.31 -1.38
CA ALA A 218 -0.97 -4.45 -2.54
C ALA A 218 -2.46 -4.19 -2.82
N ALA A 219 -3.29 -5.24 -2.85
CA ALA A 219 -4.72 -5.12 -3.13
C ALA A 219 -5.43 -4.19 -2.11
N ALA A 220 -5.00 -4.21 -0.85
CA ALA A 220 -5.60 -3.49 0.27
C ALA A 220 -5.81 -1.99 0.04
N TYR A 221 -4.93 -1.36 -0.74
CA TYR A 221 -5.03 0.07 -1.07
C TYR A 221 -5.03 0.37 -2.56
N MET A 222 -4.88 -0.65 -3.42
CA MET A 222 -4.98 -0.49 -4.87
C MET A 222 -6.36 -0.88 -5.42
N LEU A 223 -7.16 -1.62 -4.65
CA LEU A 223 -8.55 -1.93 -4.96
C LEU A 223 -9.48 -1.25 -3.95
N PRO A 224 -10.67 -0.79 -4.37
CA PRO A 224 -11.64 -0.18 -3.47
C PRO A 224 -12.08 -1.19 -2.41
N ARG A 225 -12.61 -0.72 -1.28
CA ARG A 225 -13.13 -1.62 -0.25
C ARG A 225 -14.42 -2.28 -0.74
N PRO A 226 -14.54 -3.61 -0.79
CA PRO A 226 -15.82 -4.27 -1.10
C PRO A 226 -16.75 -4.15 0.11
N THR A 227 -17.78 -3.30 0.05
CA THR A 227 -18.59 -2.94 1.23
C THR A 227 -19.82 -3.81 1.41
N LYS A 228 -20.26 -4.55 0.39
CA LYS A 228 -21.46 -5.41 0.45
C LYS A 228 -21.33 -6.66 -0.44
N PRO A 229 -22.08 -7.74 -0.17
CA PRO A 229 -22.13 -8.89 -1.05
C PRO A 229 -22.64 -8.54 -2.45
N VAL A 230 -22.16 -9.29 -3.44
CA VAL A 230 -22.59 -9.21 -4.84
C VAL A 230 -23.19 -10.56 -5.22
N THR A 231 -24.41 -10.55 -5.74
CA THR A 231 -25.07 -11.75 -6.29
C THR A 231 -25.14 -11.61 -7.80
N VAL A 232 -24.57 -12.57 -8.51
CA VAL A 232 -24.53 -12.64 -9.97
C VAL A 232 -24.95 -14.04 -10.44
N PRO A 233 -25.57 -14.17 -11.62
CA PRO A 233 -25.77 -15.49 -12.20
C PRO A 233 -24.42 -16.10 -12.60
N ASP A 234 -24.26 -17.39 -12.36
CA ASP A 234 -23.17 -18.17 -12.92
C ASP A 234 -23.35 -18.40 -14.43
N ALA A 235 -22.42 -19.12 -15.07
CA ALA A 235 -22.50 -19.39 -16.51
C ALA A 235 -23.76 -20.16 -16.95
N ASN A 236 -24.45 -20.86 -16.04
CA ASN A 236 -25.69 -21.58 -16.29
C ASN A 236 -26.94 -20.77 -15.87
N GLY A 237 -26.77 -19.57 -15.31
CA GLY A 237 -27.86 -18.71 -14.87
C GLY A 237 -28.30 -18.92 -13.42
N GLU A 238 -27.61 -19.78 -12.65
CA GLU A 238 -27.94 -19.98 -11.24
C GLU A 238 -27.30 -18.89 -10.37
N PRO A 239 -27.99 -18.39 -9.33
CA PRO A 239 -27.49 -17.29 -8.51
C PRO A 239 -26.28 -17.71 -7.69
N LEU A 240 -25.24 -16.87 -7.71
CA LEU A 240 -24.01 -17.06 -6.97
C LEU A 240 -23.67 -15.80 -6.18
N LYS A 241 -23.48 -15.95 -4.87
CA LYS A 241 -23.22 -14.84 -3.97
C LYS A 241 -21.76 -14.81 -3.55
N PHE A 242 -21.14 -13.65 -3.76
CA PHE A 242 -19.81 -13.31 -3.30
C PHE A 242 -19.91 -12.35 -2.13
N TYR A 243 -19.47 -12.77 -0.95
CA TYR A 243 -19.30 -11.91 0.22
C TYR A 243 -18.08 -11.00 0.04
N PRO A 244 -17.98 -9.88 0.80
CA PRO A 244 -16.78 -9.06 0.81
C PRO A 244 -15.47 -9.85 0.95
N SER A 245 -15.44 -10.88 1.81
CA SER A 245 -14.27 -11.74 1.94
C SER A 245 -13.97 -12.58 0.69
N ASP A 246 -14.97 -13.03 -0.07
CA ASP A 246 -14.74 -13.72 -1.35
C ASP A 246 -14.11 -12.77 -2.38
N ILE A 247 -14.60 -11.53 -2.43
CA ILE A 247 -14.14 -10.51 -3.36
C ILE A 247 -12.70 -10.09 -3.01
N LYS A 248 -12.42 -9.86 -1.71
CA LYS A 248 -11.05 -9.63 -1.21
C LYS A 248 -10.12 -10.79 -1.57
N ALA A 249 -10.55 -12.05 -1.43
CA ALA A 249 -9.76 -13.22 -1.83
C ALA A 249 -9.33 -13.21 -3.30
N LEU A 250 -10.27 -12.91 -4.20
CA LEU A 250 -10.00 -12.86 -5.63
C LEU A 250 -9.10 -11.67 -6.00
N GLY A 251 -9.28 -10.53 -5.33
CA GLY A 251 -8.38 -9.37 -5.44
C GLY A 251 -6.97 -9.71 -4.98
N THR A 252 -6.84 -10.29 -3.78
CA THR A 252 -5.58 -10.76 -3.22
C THR A 252 -4.88 -11.75 -4.14
N LEU A 253 -5.61 -12.73 -4.70
CA LEU A 253 -5.04 -13.69 -5.65
C LEU A 253 -4.58 -13.02 -6.94
N LEU A 254 -5.37 -12.10 -7.50
CA LEU A 254 -4.99 -11.34 -8.68
C LEU A 254 -3.69 -10.57 -8.45
N TRP A 255 -3.60 -9.82 -7.36
CA TRP A 255 -2.43 -9.01 -7.02
C TRP A 255 -1.23 -9.85 -6.52
N ALA A 256 -1.43 -11.12 -6.20
CA ALA A 256 -0.33 -12.05 -5.91
C ALA A 256 0.28 -12.66 -7.18
N GLU A 257 -0.54 -12.96 -8.19
CA GLU A 257 -0.14 -13.82 -9.31
C GLU A 257 -0.04 -13.08 -10.66
N ALA A 258 -0.72 -11.94 -10.83
CA ALA A 258 -0.67 -11.15 -12.06
C ALA A 258 0.44 -10.08 -12.03
N PRO A 259 1.10 -9.80 -13.16
CA PRO A 259 2.12 -8.76 -13.23
C PRO A 259 1.53 -7.35 -13.06
N PHE A 260 2.28 -6.49 -12.38
CA PHE A 260 2.02 -5.06 -12.25
C PHE A 260 3.33 -4.28 -12.03
N GLU A 261 3.30 -2.97 -12.25
CA GLU A 261 4.46 -2.12 -11.99
C GLU A 261 4.64 -1.90 -10.48
N THR A 262 5.82 -2.23 -9.97
CA THR A 262 6.18 -2.13 -8.56
C THR A 262 7.52 -1.43 -8.39
N ARG A 263 7.71 -0.81 -7.23
CA ARG A 263 8.95 -0.15 -6.80
C ARG A 263 9.39 -0.78 -5.50
N PHE A 264 10.69 -0.97 -5.35
CA PHE A 264 11.28 -1.72 -4.24
C PHE A 264 12.62 -1.10 -3.85
N ILE A 265 12.87 -1.03 -2.55
CA ILE A 265 14.17 -0.71 -1.96
C ILE A 265 14.45 -1.63 -0.77
N GLY A 266 15.72 -1.71 -0.39
CA GLY A 266 16.18 -2.56 0.70
C GLY A 266 16.89 -3.81 0.21
N GLY A 267 17.68 -4.39 1.12
CA GLY A 267 18.33 -5.68 0.96
C GLY A 267 17.61 -6.75 1.76
N ARG A 268 18.21 -7.93 1.84
CA ARG A 268 17.84 -8.89 2.87
C ARG A 268 19.11 -9.56 3.40
N CYS A 269 19.26 -9.51 4.72
CA CYS A 269 20.14 -10.37 5.46
C CYS A 269 19.68 -11.84 5.36
N ASN A 270 20.47 -12.67 4.67
CA ASN A 270 20.28 -14.12 4.64
C ASN A 270 21.15 -14.86 5.67
N VAL A 271 21.89 -14.12 6.49
CA VAL A 271 22.77 -14.68 7.52
C VAL A 271 21.98 -14.79 8.83
N LYS A 272 21.80 -16.01 9.34
CA LYS A 272 20.99 -16.29 10.55
C LYS A 272 21.55 -15.63 11.82
N ASN A 273 22.86 -15.68 11.98
CA ASN A 273 23.57 -15.10 13.12
C ASN A 273 24.65 -14.17 12.56
N PRO A 274 24.26 -12.99 12.03
CA PRO A 274 25.21 -12.09 11.43
C PRO A 274 26.20 -11.60 12.50
N GLU A 275 27.44 -11.36 12.09
CA GLU A 275 28.49 -10.84 12.97
C GLU A 275 28.07 -9.48 13.54
N LYS A 276 28.39 -9.25 14.82
CA LYS A 276 28.04 -8.03 15.55
C LYS A 276 29.28 -7.44 16.21
N ASP A 277 29.31 -6.13 16.33
CA ASP A 277 30.34 -5.40 17.09
C ASP A 277 30.09 -5.45 18.61
N GLU A 278 30.92 -4.74 19.38
CA GLU A 278 30.79 -4.63 20.84
C GLU A 278 29.51 -3.90 21.30
N ASN A 279 28.93 -3.04 20.46
CA ASN A 279 27.66 -2.38 20.71
C ASN A 279 26.46 -3.26 20.32
N GLY A 280 26.69 -4.46 19.76
CA GLY A 280 25.67 -5.35 19.25
C GLY A 280 25.11 -4.95 17.89
N ARG A 281 25.71 -3.97 17.21
CA ARG A 281 25.38 -3.57 15.84
C ARG A 281 25.79 -4.67 14.88
N VAL A 282 24.90 -5.07 13.99
CA VAL A 282 25.25 -5.99 12.89
C VAL A 282 26.28 -5.34 11.96
N ILE A 283 27.38 -6.05 11.69
CA ILE A 283 28.47 -5.58 10.81
C ILE A 283 28.64 -6.43 9.55
N GLU A 284 27.86 -7.50 9.43
CA GLU A 284 27.79 -8.32 8.21
C GLU A 284 27.35 -7.45 7.02
N PRO A 285 28.20 -7.25 5.98
CA PRO A 285 27.88 -6.36 4.87
C PRO A 285 26.59 -6.70 4.13
N ASP A 286 26.25 -8.00 4.02
CA ASP A 286 25.01 -8.46 3.38
C ASP A 286 23.76 -8.22 4.24
N CYS A 287 23.94 -7.77 5.49
CA CYS A 287 22.89 -7.47 6.47
C CYS A 287 22.82 -5.98 6.85
N GLY A 288 23.56 -5.13 6.14
CA GLY A 288 23.33 -3.68 6.14
C GLY A 288 22.07 -3.36 5.33
N ASP A 289 20.91 -3.75 5.87
CA ASP A 289 19.59 -3.67 5.21
C ASP A 289 19.12 -2.20 5.09
N THR A 290 17.80 -1.93 5.10
CA THR A 290 17.23 -0.59 4.89
C THR A 290 17.86 0.45 5.84
N ASN A 291 18.57 1.45 5.29
CA ASN A 291 19.20 2.51 6.07
C ASN A 291 18.13 3.40 6.75
N PRO A 292 18.36 3.87 7.99
CA PRO A 292 17.41 4.77 8.67
C PRO A 292 17.04 6.02 7.89
N ALA A 293 17.97 6.62 7.15
CA ALA A 293 17.66 7.74 6.25
C ALA A 293 16.69 7.31 5.14
N SER A 294 16.95 6.17 4.49
CA SER A 294 16.08 5.64 3.43
C SER A 294 14.68 5.38 3.96
N TRP A 295 14.57 4.75 5.13
CA TRP A 295 13.31 4.53 5.85
C TRP A 295 12.58 5.84 6.14
N HIS A 296 13.23 6.78 6.81
CA HIS A 296 12.64 8.05 7.23
C HIS A 296 12.14 8.85 6.02
N LEU A 297 12.99 8.97 4.99
CA LEU A 297 12.66 9.68 3.76
C LEU A 297 11.54 8.99 2.98
N ALA A 298 11.52 7.65 2.94
CA ALA A 298 10.47 6.87 2.30
C ALA A 298 9.10 7.10 2.98
N VAL A 299 9.03 6.92 4.30
CA VAL A 299 7.77 7.07 5.05
C VAL A 299 7.22 8.49 4.91
N LEU A 300 8.06 9.52 5.11
CA LEU A 300 7.60 10.91 5.05
C LEU A 300 7.17 11.33 3.64
N ASN A 301 7.96 11.04 2.60
CA ASN A 301 7.59 11.46 1.25
C ASN A 301 6.40 10.65 0.70
N GLN A 302 6.29 9.36 1.03
CA GLN A 302 5.23 8.50 0.50
C GLN A 302 3.91 8.69 1.24
N LEU A 303 3.89 8.52 2.58
CA LEU A 303 2.69 8.73 3.36
C LEU A 303 2.45 10.21 3.60
N GLY A 304 3.44 10.88 4.19
CA GLY A 304 3.37 12.25 4.68
C GLY A 304 3.02 13.27 3.59
N LEU A 305 3.71 13.20 2.45
CA LEU A 305 3.51 14.12 1.34
C LEU A 305 2.53 13.57 0.30
N SER A 306 2.82 12.39 -0.28
CA SER A 306 2.03 11.82 -1.38
C SER A 306 0.65 11.28 -0.94
N GLY A 307 0.47 10.98 0.35
CA GLY A 307 -0.79 10.45 0.86
C GLY A 307 -1.14 9.05 0.36
N ARG A 308 -0.13 8.26 -0.02
CA ARG A 308 -0.28 6.88 -0.47
C ARG A 308 0.42 5.92 0.48
N SER A 309 -0.15 4.73 0.62
CA SER A 309 0.45 3.66 1.43
C SER A 309 1.75 3.15 0.80
N LEU A 310 2.55 2.49 1.61
CA LEU A 310 3.69 1.67 1.24
C LEU A 310 3.62 0.36 2.01
N ILE A 311 4.30 -0.67 1.53
CA ILE A 311 4.32 -1.99 2.14
C ILE A 311 5.68 -2.20 2.79
N MET A 312 5.66 -2.64 4.05
CA MET A 312 6.85 -3.03 4.78
C MET A 312 6.82 -4.51 5.15
N ASP A 313 7.99 -5.14 5.27
CA ASP A 313 8.11 -6.38 6.04
C ASP A 313 8.07 -6.04 7.52
N ALA A 314 6.97 -6.41 8.19
CA ALA A 314 6.78 -6.11 9.61
C ALA A 314 7.42 -7.17 10.54
N THR A 315 8.05 -8.20 9.97
CA THR A 315 8.80 -9.21 10.70
C THR A 315 10.30 -9.05 10.60
N TYR A 316 10.97 -9.52 11.65
CA TYR A 316 12.43 -9.39 11.84
C TYR A 316 13.11 -10.76 11.83
N ASP A 317 12.42 -11.76 11.28
CA ASP A 317 12.83 -13.16 11.29
C ASP A 317 12.66 -13.80 9.90
N TYR A 318 12.66 -15.14 9.86
CA TYR A 318 12.52 -15.91 8.64
C TYR A 318 11.21 -15.64 7.87
N GLN A 319 10.14 -15.25 8.56
CA GLN A 319 8.83 -15.07 7.95
C GLN A 319 8.81 -13.80 7.09
N VAL A 320 7.91 -13.77 6.11
CA VAL A 320 7.67 -12.56 5.31
C VAL A 320 6.24 -12.11 5.51
N TRP A 321 6.09 -11.00 6.22
CA TRP A 321 4.79 -10.40 6.49
C TRP A 321 4.73 -9.02 5.87
N ASN A 322 4.18 -8.99 4.66
CA ASN A 322 3.91 -7.76 3.92
C ASN A 322 2.71 -7.06 4.53
N GLN A 323 2.95 -5.89 5.12
CA GLN A 323 1.89 -5.11 5.76
C GLN A 323 1.77 -3.72 5.12
N PRO A 324 0.57 -3.31 4.67
CA PRO A 324 0.35 -1.97 4.16
C PRO A 324 0.31 -0.97 5.33
N ILE A 325 1.12 0.08 5.23
CA ILE A 325 1.19 1.12 6.25
C ILE A 325 0.00 2.07 6.13
N LEU A 326 -0.64 2.34 7.26
CA LEU A 326 -1.80 3.21 7.40
C LEU A 326 -1.43 4.63 7.88
N GLY A 327 -0.38 4.75 8.69
CA GLY A 327 0.01 6.05 9.23
C GLY A 327 1.32 6.01 9.97
N TYR A 328 1.77 7.19 10.38
CA TYR A 328 2.92 7.36 11.26
C TYR A 328 2.69 8.50 12.24
N SER A 329 3.42 8.46 13.34
CA SER A 329 3.72 9.61 14.20
C SER A 329 5.20 9.60 14.55
N LEU A 330 5.83 10.77 14.67
CA LEU A 330 7.23 10.87 15.04
C LEU A 330 7.51 12.03 15.99
N GLN A 331 8.59 11.85 16.75
CA GLN A 331 9.23 12.89 17.54
C GLN A 331 10.73 12.85 17.29
N TYR A 332 11.36 14.02 17.28
CA TYR A 332 12.80 14.14 17.25
C TYR A 332 13.32 14.17 18.68
N PHE A 333 14.57 13.75 18.90
CA PHE A 333 15.21 13.91 20.19
C PHE A 333 16.71 14.12 20.05
N ASN A 334 17.28 14.77 21.06
CA ASN A 334 18.71 14.98 21.13
C ASN A 334 19.38 13.73 21.72
N PRO A 335 20.23 12.99 20.98
CA PRO A 335 20.77 11.71 21.44
C PRO A 335 21.75 11.84 22.63
N GLN A 336 22.28 13.04 22.91
CA GLN A 336 23.13 13.32 24.06
C GLN A 336 22.33 13.56 25.34
N THR A 337 21.27 14.37 25.24
CA THR A 337 20.49 14.88 26.38
C THR A 337 19.13 14.18 26.57
N TYR A 338 18.72 13.38 25.59
CA TYR A 338 17.45 12.63 25.48
C TYR A 338 16.19 13.49 25.42
N ARG A 339 16.32 14.81 25.37
CA ARG A 339 15.18 15.73 25.29
C ARG A 339 14.50 15.59 23.94
N SER A 340 13.19 15.38 23.94
CA SER A 340 12.40 15.34 22.71
C SER A 340 12.05 16.75 22.23
N ALA A 341 11.76 16.85 20.93
CA ALA A 341 11.23 18.03 20.29
C ALA A 341 10.38 17.64 19.08
N THR A 342 9.39 18.48 18.77
CA THR A 342 8.63 18.36 17.52
C THR A 342 9.38 18.96 16.33
N ASN A 343 10.15 20.02 16.54
CA ASN A 343 11.01 20.60 15.53
C ASN A 343 12.40 19.95 15.61
N PRO A 344 12.91 19.36 14.51
CA PRO A 344 14.25 18.75 14.52
C PRO A 344 15.35 19.73 14.91
N ALA A 345 15.22 21.02 14.59
CA ALA A 345 16.22 22.04 14.92
C ALA A 345 16.42 22.23 16.43
N ASP A 346 15.43 21.88 17.25
CA ASP A 346 15.52 21.97 18.71
C ASP A 346 16.14 20.70 19.35
N ALA A 347 16.31 19.64 18.56
CA ALA A 347 16.84 18.35 18.99
C ALA A 347 18.23 18.04 18.40
N ILE A 348 18.58 18.62 17.25
CA ILE A 348 19.82 18.34 16.53
C ILE A 348 21.07 18.67 17.36
N ILE A 349 22.14 17.89 17.20
CA ILE A 349 23.44 18.09 17.83
C ILE A 349 24.57 18.00 16.82
N SER A 350 25.60 18.84 16.94
CA SER A 350 26.80 18.70 16.12
C SER A 350 27.57 17.44 16.50
N LEU A 351 28.21 16.78 15.52
CA LEU A 351 29.03 15.60 15.81
C LEU A 351 30.16 15.89 16.81
N GLU A 352 30.76 17.08 16.73
CA GLU A 352 31.81 17.50 17.66
C GLU A 352 31.34 17.58 19.12
N SER A 353 30.04 17.74 19.35
CA SER A 353 29.44 17.85 20.70
C SER A 353 28.75 16.56 21.16
N TYR A 354 28.76 15.49 20.34
CA TYR A 354 28.07 14.25 20.64
C TYR A 354 29.02 13.21 21.30
N ASP A 355 29.30 13.42 22.59
CA ASP A 355 30.27 12.61 23.34
C ASP A 355 29.82 11.16 23.62
N LYS A 356 28.51 10.87 23.54
CA LYS A 356 27.93 9.55 23.82
C LYS A 356 27.76 8.67 22.58
N ASP A 357 28.25 9.09 21.42
CA ASP A 357 28.02 8.38 20.16
C ASP A 357 28.63 6.97 20.14
N ARG A 358 27.75 5.97 20.28
CA ARG A 358 28.12 4.54 20.20
C ARG A 358 28.48 4.12 18.77
N PHE A 359 28.10 4.90 17.76
CA PHE A 359 28.32 4.59 16.36
C PHE A 359 29.36 5.48 15.69
N SER A 360 30.18 6.20 16.47
CA SER A 360 31.17 7.16 15.97
C SER A 360 32.10 6.62 14.86
N SER A 361 32.43 5.32 14.88
CA SER A 361 33.25 4.66 13.85
C SER A 361 32.53 4.41 12.52
N TYR A 362 31.20 4.49 12.49
CA TYR A 362 30.36 4.21 11.33
C TYR A 362 29.82 5.46 10.65
N ARG A 363 29.95 6.63 11.31
CA ARG A 363 29.41 7.89 10.80
C ARG A 363 30.00 8.27 9.46
N SER A 364 29.16 8.77 8.56
CA SER A 364 29.61 9.34 7.30
C SER A 364 30.60 10.48 7.54
N PRO A 365 31.72 10.57 6.78
CA PRO A 365 32.64 11.70 6.87
C PRO A 365 32.02 13.01 6.38
N LEU A 366 30.85 12.96 5.72
CA LEU A 366 30.09 14.14 5.28
C LEU A 366 29.04 14.58 6.31
N ALA A 367 28.79 13.78 7.35
CA ALA A 367 27.86 14.15 8.40
C ALA A 367 28.43 15.34 9.19
N ALA A 368 27.60 16.32 9.47
CA ALA A 368 27.93 17.48 10.30
C ALA A 368 27.18 17.44 11.63
N SER A 369 26.00 16.83 11.65
CA SER A 369 25.11 16.80 12.81
C SER A 369 24.27 15.53 12.84
N ILE A 370 23.76 15.21 14.04
CA ILE A 370 22.91 14.04 14.31
C ILE A 370 21.60 14.52 14.95
N VAL A 371 20.50 13.86 14.60
CA VAL A 371 19.22 13.99 15.32
C VAL A 371 18.62 12.61 15.56
N GLY A 372 18.17 12.33 16.78
CA GLY A 372 17.45 11.11 17.10
C GLY A 372 15.99 11.21 16.65
N VAL A 373 15.39 10.07 16.29
CA VAL A 373 14.00 9.96 15.88
C VAL A 373 13.35 8.76 16.58
N GLN A 374 12.22 9.01 17.23
CA GLN A 374 11.26 7.99 17.61
C GLN A 374 10.12 8.05 16.60
N MET A 375 9.90 6.97 15.85
CA MET A 375 8.83 6.90 14.85
C MET A 375 7.93 5.70 15.14
N GLN A 376 6.66 5.98 15.43
CA GLN A 376 5.61 4.98 15.54
C GLN A 376 4.90 4.83 14.19
N ILE A 377 4.74 3.60 13.74
CA ILE A 377 4.07 3.24 12.50
C ILE A 377 2.76 2.53 12.83
N GLU A 378 1.66 2.97 12.22
CA GLU A 378 0.41 2.22 12.19
C GLU A 378 0.32 1.43 10.88
N TYR A 379 0.04 0.13 10.96
CA TYR A 379 -0.10 -0.74 9.79
C TYR A 379 -1.30 -1.67 9.93
N MET A 380 -1.86 -2.08 8.80
CA MET A 380 -2.97 -3.03 8.81
C MET A 380 -2.45 -4.41 9.17
N VAL A 381 -3.24 -5.19 9.91
CA VAL A 381 -2.98 -6.61 10.13
C VAL A 381 -4.14 -7.45 9.66
N GLU A 382 -3.89 -8.73 9.47
CA GLU A 382 -4.86 -9.62 8.90
C GLU A 382 -6.06 -9.85 9.82
N THR A 383 -7.18 -10.17 9.21
CA THR A 383 -8.42 -10.54 9.90
C THR A 383 -8.95 -11.87 9.36
N TYR A 384 -9.82 -12.53 10.12
CA TYR A 384 -10.47 -13.74 9.65
C TYR A 384 -11.54 -13.42 8.60
N PRO A 385 -11.61 -14.17 7.48
CA PRO A 385 -12.65 -13.98 6.49
C PRO A 385 -14.02 -14.39 7.05
N THR A 386 -15.10 -13.74 6.61
CA THR A 386 -16.45 -13.95 7.15
C THR A 386 -17.52 -13.81 6.07
N HIS A 387 -18.69 -14.39 6.32
CA HIS A 387 -19.91 -14.12 5.54
C HIS A 387 -20.65 -12.85 6.01
N ARG A 388 -19.92 -11.81 6.44
CA ARG A 388 -20.55 -10.52 6.82
C ARG A 388 -21.15 -9.87 5.58
N SER A 389 -22.37 -9.34 5.72
CA SER A 389 -23.04 -8.59 4.65
C SER A 389 -22.55 -7.15 4.51
N THR A 390 -21.62 -6.72 5.34
CA THR A 390 -21.02 -5.38 5.28
C THR A 390 -19.54 -5.43 5.64
N ASP A 391 -18.71 -4.64 4.95
CA ASP A 391 -17.32 -4.36 5.31
C ASP A 391 -17.10 -2.86 5.52
N MET A 392 -16.31 -2.48 6.52
CA MET A 392 -16.00 -1.08 6.81
C MET A 392 -14.75 -0.96 7.69
N PRO A 393 -14.07 0.20 7.73
CA PRO A 393 -12.80 0.38 8.42
C PRO A 393 -12.72 -0.12 9.87
N ARG A 394 -13.82 -0.06 10.63
CA ARG A 394 -13.85 -0.54 12.03
C ARG A 394 -13.69 -2.05 12.20
N TYR A 395 -13.78 -2.82 11.11
CA TYR A 395 -13.61 -4.27 11.12
C TYR A 395 -12.19 -4.71 10.80
N ASP A 396 -11.35 -3.77 10.38
CA ASP A 396 -9.96 -4.06 10.09
C ASP A 396 -9.15 -4.16 11.38
N GLY A 397 -8.09 -4.95 11.34
CA GLY A 397 -7.10 -5.01 12.41
C GLY A 397 -6.01 -3.97 12.18
N ILE A 398 -5.61 -3.26 13.24
CA ILE A 398 -4.53 -2.27 13.19
C ILE A 398 -3.53 -2.58 14.30
N SER A 399 -2.26 -2.60 13.94
CA SER A 399 -1.16 -2.69 14.91
C SER A 399 -0.25 -1.48 14.77
N GLN A 400 0.51 -1.23 15.84
CA GLN A 400 1.50 -0.19 15.91
C GLN A 400 2.86 -0.78 16.25
N VAL A 401 3.92 -0.18 15.71
CA VAL A 401 5.30 -0.50 16.06
C VAL A 401 6.13 0.77 16.19
N THR A 402 6.98 0.84 17.22
CA THR A 402 7.83 2.01 17.48
C THR A 402 9.29 1.68 17.17
N TYR A 403 9.89 2.48 16.30
CA TYR A 403 11.31 2.40 15.94
C TYR A 403 12.10 3.59 16.49
N TYR A 404 13.33 3.33 16.92
CA TYR A 404 14.29 4.32 17.36
C TYR A 404 15.53 4.26 16.49
N TYR A 405 15.95 5.42 15.99
CA TYR A 405 17.13 5.57 15.13
C TYR A 405 17.63 7.00 15.21
N ASP A 406 18.80 7.27 14.65
CA ASP A 406 19.28 8.62 14.40
C ASP A 406 19.51 8.87 12.91
N LEU A 407 19.52 10.14 12.54
CA LEU A 407 19.77 10.62 11.19
C LEU A 407 21.08 11.40 11.15
N GLU A 408 21.90 11.09 10.16
CA GLU A 408 23.08 11.86 9.79
C GLU A 408 22.68 12.98 8.82
N VAL A 409 23.00 14.20 9.22
CA VAL A 409 22.65 15.43 8.50
C VAL A 409 23.93 16.13 8.07
N ASP A 410 24.04 16.45 6.78
CA ASP A 410 25.19 17.18 6.24
C ASP A 410 25.15 18.70 6.57
N ALA A 411 26.20 19.43 6.22
CA ALA A 411 26.28 20.88 6.46
C ALA A 411 25.21 21.72 5.75
N ASN A 412 24.50 21.15 4.75
CA ASN A 412 23.41 21.79 4.03
C ASN A 412 22.02 21.34 4.54
N GLY A 413 21.97 20.61 5.66
CA GLY A 413 20.72 20.10 6.23
C GLY A 413 20.15 18.88 5.51
N GLN A 414 20.89 18.25 4.59
CA GLN A 414 20.44 17.04 3.88
C GLN A 414 20.58 15.81 4.77
N VAL A 415 19.53 15.01 4.84
CA VAL A 415 19.60 13.68 5.46
C VAL A 415 20.37 12.75 4.51
N ILE A 416 21.52 12.25 4.96
CA ILE A 416 22.48 11.48 4.14
C ILE A 416 22.74 10.06 4.65
N GLY A 417 22.31 9.73 5.87
CA GLY A 417 22.54 8.44 6.52
C GLY A 417 21.88 8.38 7.90
N GLY A 418 22.26 7.40 8.71
CA GLY A 418 21.71 7.20 10.04
C GLY A 418 22.00 5.80 10.57
N GLU A 419 21.79 5.61 11.87
CA GLU A 419 21.98 4.33 12.55
C GLU A 419 20.72 3.90 13.34
N TRP A 420 20.40 2.61 13.27
CA TRP A 420 19.31 2.01 14.04
C TRP A 420 19.74 1.75 15.48
N TYR A 421 18.86 1.98 16.45
CA TYR A 421 19.10 1.59 17.84
C TYR A 421 18.59 0.19 18.20
N GLN A 422 17.98 -0.52 17.23
CA GLN A 422 17.57 -1.92 17.33
C GLN A 422 17.87 -2.63 16.01
N ASN A 423 18.46 -3.83 16.04
CA ASN A 423 18.74 -4.63 14.83
C ASN A 423 17.46 -5.12 14.13
N SER A 424 16.36 -5.18 14.86
CA SER A 424 15.06 -5.56 14.33
C SER A 424 14.35 -4.33 13.77
N HIS A 425 14.47 -4.12 12.47
CA HIS A 425 13.82 -3.06 11.68
C HIS A 425 13.31 -3.65 10.35
N PRO A 426 12.48 -2.95 9.57
CA PRO A 426 11.99 -3.47 8.29
C PRO A 426 13.14 -3.80 7.33
N ASP A 427 13.16 -5.02 6.79
CA ASP A 427 14.20 -5.49 5.86
C ASP A 427 14.16 -4.70 4.53
N PHE A 428 12.95 -4.54 3.97
CA PHE A 428 12.70 -3.89 2.69
C PHE A 428 11.34 -3.19 2.67
N LEU A 429 11.20 -2.29 1.70
CA LEU A 429 9.99 -1.53 1.43
C LEU A 429 9.63 -1.64 -0.04
N TRP A 430 8.34 -1.73 -0.32
CA TRP A 430 7.86 -1.74 -1.71
C TRP A 430 6.47 -1.16 -1.85
N THR A 431 6.12 -0.76 -3.07
CA THR A 431 4.79 -0.25 -3.38
C THR A 431 4.50 -0.38 -4.88
N PRO A 432 3.27 -0.73 -5.30
CA PRO A 432 2.84 -0.55 -6.67
C PRO A 432 2.91 0.92 -7.10
N THR A 433 3.23 1.17 -8.37
CA THR A 433 3.20 2.54 -8.92
C THR A 433 1.79 3.13 -8.82
N PRO A 434 1.62 4.47 -8.81
CA PRO A 434 0.31 5.11 -8.66
C PRO A 434 -0.79 4.61 -9.62
N MET A 435 -0.40 4.17 -10.81
CA MET A 435 -1.31 3.70 -11.86
C MET A 435 -1.23 2.18 -12.08
N ALA A 436 -0.57 1.46 -11.19
CA ALA A 436 -0.42 0.02 -11.31
C ALA A 436 -1.79 -0.66 -11.31
N VAL A 437 -1.96 -1.57 -12.26
CA VAL A 437 -3.12 -2.48 -12.35
C VAL A 437 -2.56 -3.87 -12.52
N ALA A 438 -2.97 -4.80 -11.65
CA ALA A 438 -2.66 -6.21 -11.79
C ALA A 438 -3.41 -6.80 -13.00
N LYS A 439 -2.66 -7.12 -14.06
CA LYS A 439 -3.22 -7.54 -15.37
C LYS A 439 -2.96 -9.00 -15.65
N SER A 440 -4.01 -9.80 -15.70
CA SER A 440 -3.93 -11.22 -16.04
C SER A 440 -3.46 -11.40 -17.48
N TYR A 441 -2.73 -12.49 -17.73
CA TYR A 441 -2.22 -12.78 -19.09
C TYR A 441 -3.32 -13.01 -20.12
N TYR A 442 -4.47 -13.48 -19.65
CA TYR A 442 -5.70 -13.65 -20.42
C TYR A 442 -6.82 -12.95 -19.66
N ASP A 443 -7.63 -12.19 -20.37
CA ASP A 443 -8.66 -11.35 -19.76
C ASP A 443 -9.89 -11.22 -20.66
N GLY A 444 -10.98 -10.75 -20.08
CA GLY A 444 -12.20 -10.38 -20.79
C GLY A 444 -12.03 -9.10 -21.60
N TYR A 445 -12.71 -9.01 -22.74
CA TYR A 445 -12.81 -7.78 -23.52
C TYR A 445 -14.28 -7.36 -23.65
N GLY A 446 -14.53 -6.05 -23.64
CA GLY A 446 -15.87 -5.46 -23.67
C GLY A 446 -16.47 -5.27 -22.29
N GLU A 447 -17.78 -5.08 -22.23
CA GLU A 447 -18.54 -4.85 -20.99
C GLU A 447 -19.26 -6.14 -20.54
N TRP A 448 -19.47 -6.27 -19.23
CA TRP A 448 -20.29 -7.33 -18.65
C TRP A 448 -21.47 -6.73 -17.88
N ASP A 449 -22.68 -6.98 -18.36
CA ASP A 449 -23.90 -6.77 -17.58
C ASP A 449 -24.04 -7.89 -16.53
N MET A 450 -23.74 -7.54 -15.27
CA MET A 450 -23.74 -8.47 -14.14
C MET A 450 -25.13 -9.02 -13.78
N SER A 451 -26.21 -8.55 -14.41
CA SER A 451 -27.53 -9.18 -14.32
C SER A 451 -27.67 -10.41 -15.22
N LEU A 452 -26.72 -10.61 -16.14
CA LEU A 452 -26.67 -11.72 -17.09
C LEU A 452 -25.43 -12.61 -16.84
N PRO A 453 -25.47 -13.89 -17.28
CA PRO A 453 -24.30 -14.74 -17.27
C PRO A 453 -23.12 -14.08 -17.99
N ILE A 454 -21.91 -14.38 -17.52
CA ILE A 454 -20.70 -13.74 -18.04
C ILE A 454 -20.53 -13.99 -19.56
N PRO A 455 -20.04 -13.02 -20.34
CA PRO A 455 -19.93 -13.16 -21.79
C PRO A 455 -19.13 -14.38 -22.23
N GLN A 456 -19.55 -15.03 -23.32
CA GLN A 456 -18.92 -16.27 -23.80
C GLN A 456 -17.43 -16.10 -24.13
N ASN A 457 -17.01 -14.93 -24.60
CA ASN A 457 -15.60 -14.65 -24.84
C ASN A 457 -14.78 -14.60 -23.53
N TRP A 458 -15.38 -14.18 -22.41
CA TRP A 458 -14.73 -14.20 -21.10
C TRP A 458 -14.65 -15.62 -20.57
N GLN A 459 -15.72 -16.42 -20.71
CA GLN A 459 -15.72 -17.85 -20.36
C GLN A 459 -14.59 -18.61 -21.07
N TYR A 460 -14.29 -18.27 -22.33
CA TYR A 460 -13.18 -18.87 -23.07
C TYR A 460 -11.78 -18.49 -22.54
N GLN A 461 -11.62 -17.25 -22.03
CA GLN A 461 -10.33 -16.76 -21.54
C GLN A 461 -10.07 -17.18 -20.09
N ALA A 462 -11.12 -17.32 -19.28
CA ALA A 462 -11.00 -17.60 -17.85
C ALA A 462 -10.13 -18.83 -17.54
N PRO A 463 -10.35 -20.02 -18.11
CA PRO A 463 -9.51 -21.18 -17.86
C PRO A 463 -8.05 -20.98 -18.29
N ARG A 464 -7.77 -20.09 -19.25
CA ARG A 464 -6.41 -19.76 -19.69
C ARG A 464 -5.71 -18.88 -18.67
N ALA A 465 -6.39 -17.89 -18.13
CA ALA A 465 -5.90 -17.09 -17.00
C ALA A 465 -5.65 -17.98 -15.78
N SER A 466 -6.64 -18.82 -15.43
CA SER A 466 -6.57 -19.71 -14.27
C SER A 466 -5.39 -20.67 -14.31
N ARG A 467 -4.90 -21.11 -15.49
CA ARG A 467 -3.68 -21.93 -15.62
C ARG A 467 -2.43 -21.25 -15.04
N PHE A 468 -2.40 -19.92 -15.03
CA PHE A 468 -1.35 -19.12 -14.39
C PHE A 468 -1.70 -18.75 -12.95
N THR A 469 -2.71 -19.40 -12.35
CA THR A 469 -3.23 -19.09 -11.01
C THR A 469 -3.85 -17.69 -10.93
N GLN A 470 -4.20 -17.08 -12.07
CA GLN A 470 -4.76 -15.73 -12.13
C GLN A 470 -6.27 -15.79 -12.37
N PRO A 471 -7.10 -15.17 -11.53
CA PRO A 471 -8.45 -14.80 -11.97
C PRO A 471 -8.34 -13.72 -13.07
N MET A 472 -9.36 -13.53 -13.89
CA MET A 472 -9.38 -12.46 -14.89
C MET A 472 -9.49 -11.08 -14.21
N THR A 473 -8.66 -10.13 -14.62
CA THR A 473 -8.68 -8.75 -14.11
C THR A 473 -10.05 -8.11 -14.29
N ALA A 474 -10.71 -8.33 -15.43
CA ALA A 474 -12.03 -7.77 -15.70
C ALA A 474 -13.11 -8.29 -14.73
N VAL A 475 -13.05 -9.57 -14.34
CA VAL A 475 -13.99 -10.17 -13.37
C VAL A 475 -13.79 -9.58 -11.98
N VAL A 476 -12.54 -9.55 -11.52
CA VAL A 476 -12.20 -8.99 -10.20
C VAL A 476 -12.62 -7.52 -10.14
N SER A 477 -12.29 -6.73 -11.16
CA SER A 477 -12.65 -5.31 -11.23
C SER A 477 -14.16 -5.10 -11.17
N ALA A 478 -14.94 -5.90 -11.92
CA ALA A 478 -16.40 -5.83 -11.91
C ALA A 478 -17.00 -6.18 -10.54
N LEU A 479 -16.51 -7.23 -9.88
CA LEU A 479 -16.97 -7.62 -8.54
C LEU A 479 -16.65 -6.53 -7.49
N PHE A 480 -15.46 -5.96 -7.53
CA PHE A 480 -15.06 -4.87 -6.64
C PHE A 480 -15.93 -3.63 -6.86
N ALA A 481 -16.13 -3.20 -8.10
CA ALA A 481 -16.98 -2.05 -8.44
C ALA A 481 -18.45 -2.26 -7.99
N ALA A 482 -19.01 -3.46 -8.21
CA ALA A 482 -20.36 -3.77 -7.77
C ALA A 482 -20.49 -3.80 -6.23
N SER A 483 -19.45 -4.26 -5.54
CA SER A 483 -19.43 -4.45 -4.09
C SER A 483 -19.12 -3.18 -3.30
N SER A 484 -18.19 -2.34 -3.75
CA SER A 484 -17.81 -1.13 -3.02
C SER A 484 -18.94 -0.13 -2.93
N GLY A 485 -19.90 -0.18 -3.87
CA GLY A 485 -20.91 0.87 -4.04
C GLY A 485 -20.31 2.18 -4.56
N GLU A 486 -18.99 2.20 -4.76
CA GLU A 486 -18.33 3.18 -5.59
C GLU A 486 -18.72 2.84 -7.04
N LYS A 487 -19.56 3.69 -7.63
CA LYS A 487 -19.08 4.27 -8.89
C LYS A 487 -17.75 4.91 -8.50
N ASP A 488 -16.64 4.23 -8.82
CA ASP A 488 -15.23 4.62 -8.64
C ASP A 488 -15.08 5.95 -7.87
N GLU A 489 -14.33 6.03 -6.77
CA GLU A 489 -13.91 7.37 -6.27
C GLU A 489 -13.09 8.17 -7.32
N GLN A 490 -12.65 7.49 -8.39
CA GLN A 490 -12.12 8.05 -9.65
C GLN A 490 -13.20 8.47 -10.67
N ASP A 491 -14.49 8.24 -10.40
CA ASP A 491 -15.72 8.51 -11.16
C ASP A 491 -16.67 9.47 -10.42
N GLN A 492 -16.30 9.85 -9.20
CA GLN A 492 -16.84 11.03 -8.55
C GLN A 492 -16.32 12.28 -9.26
N TRP A 493 -17.25 13.12 -9.69
CA TRP A 493 -16.97 14.46 -10.17
C TRP A 493 -16.42 15.30 -9.02
N LYS A 494 -15.18 15.74 -9.13
CA LYS A 494 -14.48 16.53 -8.11
C LYS A 494 -14.18 17.92 -8.62
N THR A 495 -14.07 18.85 -7.68
CA THR A 495 -13.64 20.20 -8.01
C THR A 495 -12.11 20.27 -7.93
N ILE A 496 -11.45 20.87 -8.91
CA ILE A 496 -9.99 21.08 -8.88
C ILE A 496 -9.75 22.56 -8.62
N LYS A 497 -9.11 22.90 -7.49
CA LYS A 497 -8.94 24.30 -7.07
C LYS A 497 -7.50 24.67 -6.75
N THR A 498 -7.16 25.94 -6.95
CA THR A 498 -5.85 26.51 -6.61
C THR A 498 -5.73 26.80 -5.12
N ASN A 499 -4.50 26.75 -4.59
CA ASN A 499 -4.18 27.26 -3.25
C ASN A 499 -3.53 28.64 -3.39
N THR A 500 -4.29 29.72 -3.24
CA THR A 500 -3.75 31.08 -3.37
C THR A 500 -4.23 31.96 -2.22
N GLU A 501 -3.38 32.88 -1.77
CA GLU A 501 -3.68 33.81 -0.65
C GLU A 501 -4.90 34.70 -0.92
N ASN A 502 -5.25 34.92 -2.19
CA ASN A 502 -6.36 35.78 -2.63
C ASN A 502 -7.69 35.03 -2.86
N GLY A 503 -7.77 33.75 -2.48
CA GLY A 503 -8.96 32.91 -2.59
C GLY A 503 -8.89 31.93 -3.77
N SER A 504 -9.22 30.66 -3.49
CA SER A 504 -9.15 29.55 -4.44
C SER A 504 -9.95 29.79 -5.72
N GLN A 505 -9.32 29.50 -6.86
CA GLN A 505 -9.97 29.43 -8.17
C GLN A 505 -10.11 27.98 -8.58
N CYS A 506 -11.26 27.65 -9.16
CA CYS A 506 -11.57 26.34 -9.67
C CYS A 506 -11.26 26.24 -11.16
N LEU A 507 -10.74 25.09 -11.59
CA LEU A 507 -10.55 24.75 -13.00
C LEU A 507 -11.94 24.73 -13.66
N ASP A 508 -12.14 25.52 -14.71
CA ASP A 508 -13.46 25.85 -15.25
C ASP A 508 -13.46 25.82 -16.77
N VAL A 509 -14.45 25.17 -17.39
CA VAL A 509 -14.67 25.25 -18.83
C VAL A 509 -15.41 26.55 -19.15
N GLU A 510 -14.76 27.44 -19.91
CA GLU A 510 -15.26 28.78 -20.19
C GLU A 510 -16.68 28.76 -20.78
N TYR A 511 -17.58 29.56 -20.19
CA TYR A 511 -19.00 29.63 -20.56
C TYR A 511 -19.75 28.28 -20.51
N SER A 512 -19.20 27.27 -19.83
CA SER A 512 -19.72 25.89 -19.86
C SER A 512 -19.83 25.34 -21.28
N ALA A 513 -18.93 25.76 -22.18
CA ALA A 513 -18.93 25.29 -23.55
C ALA A 513 -18.69 23.77 -23.63
N GLU A 514 -19.40 23.10 -24.56
CA GLU A 514 -19.39 21.64 -24.69
C GLU A 514 -18.66 21.16 -25.96
N GLY A 515 -18.10 22.06 -26.77
CA GLY A 515 -17.47 21.72 -28.06
C GLY A 515 -15.95 21.48 -27.99
N GLU A 516 -15.39 20.80 -29.00
CA GLU A 516 -13.94 20.76 -29.24
C GLU A 516 -13.38 22.20 -29.35
N GLY A 517 -12.22 22.45 -28.74
CA GLY A 517 -11.60 23.78 -28.66
C GLY A 517 -12.08 24.66 -27.50
N SER A 518 -12.98 24.17 -26.64
CA SER A 518 -13.44 24.93 -25.45
C SER A 518 -12.27 25.24 -24.52
N ARG A 519 -12.12 26.52 -24.12
CA ARG A 519 -10.98 26.99 -23.32
C ARG A 519 -11.17 26.75 -21.83
N ILE A 520 -10.06 26.62 -21.11
CA ILE A 520 -10.05 26.38 -19.67
C ILE A 520 -9.56 27.59 -18.89
N PHE A 521 -10.31 27.93 -17.84
CA PHE A 521 -10.12 29.10 -16.99
C PHE A 521 -9.88 28.67 -15.54
N GLY A 522 -9.29 29.57 -14.75
CA GLY A 522 -9.46 29.57 -13.30
C GLY A 522 -10.56 30.56 -12.95
N TRP A 523 -11.64 30.09 -12.34
CA TRP A 523 -12.81 30.90 -11.99
C TRP A 523 -13.30 30.65 -10.57
N ARG A 524 -14.08 31.59 -10.03
CA ARG A 524 -14.65 31.45 -8.68
C ARG A 524 -15.42 30.13 -8.56
N CYS A 525 -15.06 29.35 -7.56
CA CYS A 525 -15.68 28.07 -7.25
C CYS A 525 -17.18 28.24 -6.97
N ASN A 526 -18.01 27.54 -7.74
CA ASN A 526 -19.47 27.64 -7.70
C ASN A 526 -20.19 26.27 -7.79
N GLY A 527 -19.44 25.17 -7.94
CA GLY A 527 -19.97 23.81 -7.91
C GLY A 527 -20.79 23.40 -9.13
N ARG A 528 -20.80 24.19 -10.21
CA ARG A 528 -21.48 23.84 -11.47
C ARG A 528 -20.70 22.79 -12.24
N ASP A 529 -21.38 22.12 -13.17
CA ASP A 529 -20.84 21.00 -13.94
C ASP A 529 -19.58 21.36 -14.75
N ASN A 530 -19.46 22.59 -15.24
CA ASN A 530 -18.25 23.06 -15.94
C ASN A 530 -17.01 23.22 -15.03
N GLN A 531 -17.16 23.09 -13.71
CA GLN A 531 -16.07 23.07 -12.72
C GLN A 531 -15.85 21.68 -12.11
N GLN A 532 -16.57 20.68 -12.61
CA GLN A 532 -16.51 19.32 -12.13
C GLN A 532 -15.66 18.49 -13.09
N TRP A 533 -14.66 17.80 -12.52
CA TRP A 533 -13.64 17.08 -13.27
C TRP A 533 -13.49 15.66 -12.77
N LYS A 534 -13.08 14.78 -13.68
CA LYS A 534 -12.78 13.39 -13.39
C LYS A 534 -11.42 13.05 -14.00
N LEU A 535 -10.47 12.60 -13.18
CA LEU A 535 -9.20 12.04 -13.67
C LEU A 535 -9.35 10.52 -13.77
N THR A 536 -9.42 10.01 -14.99
CA THR A 536 -9.58 8.57 -15.24
C THR A 536 -8.29 7.81 -14.94
N SER A 537 -8.41 6.50 -14.71
CA SER A 537 -7.27 5.58 -14.60
C SER A 537 -6.34 5.56 -15.82
N ALA A 538 -6.83 5.99 -16.99
CA ALA A 538 -6.02 6.19 -18.20
C ALA A 538 -5.26 7.53 -18.24
N GLY A 539 -5.32 8.32 -17.16
CA GLY A 539 -4.72 9.65 -17.05
C GLY A 539 -5.47 10.72 -17.84
N LYS A 540 -6.76 10.53 -18.15
CA LYS A 540 -7.56 11.54 -18.86
C LYS A 540 -8.27 12.43 -17.87
N LEU A 541 -8.15 13.74 -18.02
CA LEU A 541 -8.99 14.68 -17.29
C LEU A 541 -10.18 15.05 -18.16
N VAL A 542 -11.39 14.63 -17.75
CA VAL A 542 -12.65 14.92 -18.46
C VAL A 542 -13.50 15.87 -17.63
N SER A 543 -14.30 16.71 -18.29
CA SER A 543 -15.23 17.64 -17.63
C SER A 543 -16.64 17.08 -17.61
N LYS A 544 -17.41 17.40 -16.57
CA LYS A 544 -18.82 16.98 -16.45
C LYS A 544 -19.72 17.64 -17.49
N SER A 545 -19.36 18.82 -17.98
CA SER A 545 -20.12 19.50 -19.04
C SER A 545 -20.10 18.73 -20.36
N ASN A 546 -19.00 18.03 -20.67
CA ASN A 546 -18.94 17.09 -21.78
C ASN A 546 -17.90 15.96 -21.51
N PRO A 547 -18.34 14.79 -21.03
CA PRO A 547 -17.46 13.65 -20.73
C PRO A 547 -16.81 12.98 -21.95
N ASP A 548 -17.27 13.28 -23.18
CA ASP A 548 -16.68 12.73 -24.42
C ASP A 548 -15.41 13.48 -24.85
N LEU A 549 -15.10 14.60 -24.18
CA LEU A 549 -13.92 15.43 -24.43
C LEU A 549 -12.93 15.36 -23.27
N CYS A 550 -11.65 15.43 -23.62
CA CYS A 550 -10.52 15.36 -22.71
C CYS A 550 -9.75 16.68 -22.69
N LEU A 551 -9.24 17.05 -21.53
CA LEU A 551 -8.29 18.15 -21.39
C LEU A 551 -7.03 17.86 -22.20
N ASP A 552 -6.66 18.79 -23.08
CA ASP A 552 -5.53 18.67 -24.00
C ASP A 552 -4.66 19.92 -23.99
N GLN A 553 -3.36 19.73 -24.18
CA GLN A 553 -2.42 20.80 -24.48
C GLN A 553 -2.26 20.95 -26.00
N ARG A 554 -2.62 22.13 -26.53
CA ARG A 554 -2.34 22.55 -27.92
C ARG A 554 -1.46 23.80 -27.94
N GLY A 555 -0.15 23.60 -28.18
CA GLY A 555 0.84 24.66 -28.00
C GLY A 555 0.92 25.05 -26.52
N LEU A 556 0.67 26.32 -26.19
CA LEU A 556 0.53 26.77 -24.79
C LEU A 556 -0.93 26.72 -24.30
N GLY A 557 -1.90 26.55 -25.19
CA GLY A 557 -3.31 26.54 -24.84
C GLY A 557 -3.73 25.23 -24.20
N ILE A 558 -4.64 25.31 -23.23
CA ILE A 558 -5.33 24.18 -22.62
C ILE A 558 -6.81 24.24 -23.05
N THR A 559 -7.26 23.21 -23.76
CA THR A 559 -8.62 23.12 -24.32
C THR A 559 -9.24 21.74 -24.10
N LEU A 560 -10.56 21.64 -24.24
CA LEU A 560 -11.24 20.35 -24.39
C LEU A 560 -11.16 19.89 -25.85
N GLU A 561 -10.73 18.65 -26.06
CA GLU A 561 -10.57 18.06 -27.38
C GLU A 561 -11.03 16.61 -27.39
N ARG A 562 -11.24 16.04 -28.58
CA ARG A 562 -11.56 14.62 -28.70
C ARG A 562 -10.52 13.76 -27.98
N CYS A 563 -10.99 12.89 -27.10
CA CYS A 563 -10.14 11.98 -26.35
C CYS A 563 -9.34 11.06 -27.29
N ASN A 564 -8.02 11.02 -27.10
CA ASN A 564 -7.10 10.14 -27.84
C ASN A 564 -5.96 9.68 -26.92
N THR A 565 -4.90 9.03 -27.40
CA THR A 565 -3.79 8.54 -26.57
C THR A 565 -2.56 9.47 -26.54
N SER A 566 -2.68 10.72 -27.02
CA SER A 566 -1.57 11.68 -27.05
C SER A 566 -0.98 11.96 -25.65
N PRO A 567 0.34 12.10 -25.52
CA PRO A 567 0.99 12.56 -24.27
C PRO A 567 0.44 13.88 -23.73
N THR A 568 -0.06 14.77 -24.60
CA THR A 568 -0.63 16.07 -24.23
C THR A 568 -1.94 15.99 -23.47
N GLN A 569 -2.65 14.86 -23.57
CA GLN A 569 -3.91 14.57 -22.88
C GLN A 569 -3.75 13.60 -21.70
N GLN A 570 -2.52 13.25 -21.32
CA GLN A 570 -2.27 12.28 -20.26
C GLN A 570 -1.71 13.01 -19.04
N TRP A 571 -2.60 13.30 -18.09
CA TRP A 571 -2.37 14.12 -16.91
C TRP A 571 -2.11 13.27 -15.68
N ARG A 572 -1.27 13.79 -14.79
CA ARG A 572 -0.96 13.21 -13.48
C ARG A 572 -0.73 14.32 -12.46
N TRP A 573 -0.92 13.99 -11.20
CA TRP A 573 -0.52 14.84 -10.10
C TRP A 573 0.98 14.66 -9.81
N GLN A 574 1.70 15.76 -9.66
CA GLN A 574 3.11 15.77 -9.28
C GLN A 574 3.42 17.07 -8.53
N ASN A 575 3.86 16.99 -7.27
CA ASN A 575 4.19 18.17 -6.43
C ASN A 575 3.07 19.21 -6.38
N GLY A 576 1.81 18.78 -6.18
CA GLY A 576 0.65 19.68 -6.19
C GLY A 576 0.33 20.27 -7.58
N GLN A 577 1.06 19.93 -8.64
CA GLN A 577 0.78 20.39 -10.00
C GLN A 577 0.10 19.29 -10.81
N LEU A 578 -0.80 19.69 -11.73
CA LEU A 578 -1.35 18.79 -12.73
C LEU A 578 -0.46 18.84 -13.98
N LYS A 579 0.33 17.79 -14.21
CA LYS A 579 1.30 17.70 -15.31
C LYS A 579 0.91 16.69 -16.36
N ASN A 580 1.15 17.00 -17.63
CA ASN A 580 0.99 16.02 -18.69
C ASN A 580 2.26 15.20 -18.95
N ARG A 581 2.24 14.24 -19.88
CA ARG A 581 3.40 13.38 -20.20
C ARG A 581 4.54 14.09 -20.92
N LEU A 582 4.35 15.34 -21.34
CA LEU A 582 5.45 16.21 -21.81
C LEU A 582 6.14 16.96 -20.66
N ASP A 583 5.70 16.71 -19.43
CA ASP A 583 6.12 17.36 -18.19
C ASP A 583 5.75 18.84 -18.05
N ASN A 584 4.85 19.33 -18.91
CA ASN A 584 4.23 20.65 -18.75
C ASN A 584 3.11 20.57 -17.71
N ALA A 585 3.05 21.56 -16.83
CA ALA A 585 2.07 21.74 -15.79
C ALA A 585 0.97 22.75 -16.17
N LEU A 586 -0.21 22.59 -15.60
CA LEU A 586 -1.27 23.60 -15.66
C LEU A 586 -0.90 24.83 -14.83
N LYS A 587 -0.89 25.99 -15.48
CA LYS A 587 -0.67 27.29 -14.84
C LYS A 587 -1.85 28.19 -15.05
N TRP A 588 -2.44 28.67 -13.96
CA TRP A 588 -3.48 29.69 -14.01
C TRP A 588 -2.84 31.08 -14.12
N ASN A 589 -3.35 31.89 -15.05
CA ASN A 589 -2.94 33.27 -15.22
C ASN A 589 -3.99 34.21 -14.61
N GLU A 590 -3.64 34.89 -13.53
CA GLU A 590 -4.58 35.75 -12.79
C GLU A 590 -5.10 36.97 -13.60
N ARG A 591 -4.35 37.39 -14.63
CA ARG A 591 -4.69 38.57 -15.46
C ARG A 591 -5.64 38.23 -16.60
N THR A 592 -5.46 37.07 -17.22
CA THR A 592 -6.27 36.63 -18.37
C THR A 592 -7.30 35.59 -18.00
N TRP A 593 -7.24 35.06 -16.77
CA TRP A 593 -7.98 33.91 -16.23
C TRP A 593 -7.75 32.58 -16.95
N LEU A 594 -7.00 32.57 -18.05
CA LEU A 594 -6.69 31.36 -18.80
C LEU A 594 -5.79 30.43 -17.98
N VAL A 595 -6.05 29.13 -18.15
CA VAL A 595 -5.11 28.08 -17.77
C VAL A 595 -4.29 27.70 -19.00
N VAL A 596 -2.98 27.69 -18.85
CA VAL A 596 -2.00 27.43 -19.91
C VAL A 596 -1.04 26.32 -19.49
N ALA A 597 -0.34 25.74 -20.47
CA ALA A 597 0.77 24.85 -20.22
C ALA A 597 2.06 25.65 -19.92
N ASP A 598 2.77 25.29 -18.85
CA ASP A 598 4.03 25.90 -18.44
C ASP A 598 4.93 24.84 -17.78
N VAL A 599 6.25 25.03 -17.78
CA VAL A 599 7.19 24.15 -17.06
C VAL A 599 7.10 24.32 -15.54
N GLN A 600 6.61 25.48 -15.08
CA GLN A 600 6.34 25.83 -13.68
C GLN A 600 4.86 26.22 -13.52
N GLY A 601 4.04 25.22 -13.19
CA GLY A 601 2.59 25.39 -13.03
C GLY A 601 2.16 25.93 -11.68
N SER A 602 0.86 26.21 -11.59
CA SER A 602 0.20 26.53 -10.33
C SER A 602 -0.01 25.26 -9.50
N GLU A 603 -0.11 25.40 -8.18
CA GLU A 603 -0.57 24.31 -7.33
C GLU A 603 -2.10 24.18 -7.41
N TRP A 604 -2.55 22.95 -7.51
CA TRP A 604 -3.94 22.53 -7.57
C TRP A 604 -4.17 21.36 -6.61
N TYR A 605 -5.41 21.13 -6.24
CA TYR A 605 -5.81 19.96 -5.47
C TYR A 605 -7.28 19.62 -5.72
N PHE A 606 -7.65 18.36 -5.48
CA PHE A 606 -9.05 17.95 -5.47
C PHE A 606 -9.73 18.40 -4.17
N ASP A 607 -10.95 18.89 -4.32
CA ASP A 607 -11.90 19.19 -3.23
C ASP A 607 -13.08 18.22 -3.26
#